data_AF-A0A6M4WX56-F1
#
_entry.id   AF-A0A6M4WX56-F1
#
_cell.length_a   1.000
_cell.length_b   1.000
_cell.length_c   1.000
_cell.angle_alpha   90.00
_cell.angle_beta   90.00
_cell.angle_gamma   90.00
#
_symmetry.space_group_name_H-M   'P 1'
#
loop_
_entity.id
_entity.type
_entity.pdbx_description
1 polymer ?
#
loop_
_entity_poly.entity_id
_entity_poly.type
_entity_poly.pdbx_seq_one_letter_code
_entity_poly.pdbx_strand_id
1 'polypeptide(L)'
;MSVDEYLNKTEDELYALLGASLLGDTLGAAPSDPDRPRRFGQEWLNGQLDALRSRICGHERLKGVVGASSSDRVIDAYALCDILGNFGGDPTKTALVAVLVARIGVGALCSGHTPLP
;
A
#
# COMPACT_ATOMS: atom_id res chain seq x y z
N MET A 1 4.62 7.95 -12.75
CA MET A 1 4.91 6.58 -12.28
C MET A 1 3.61 5.80 -12.26
N SER A 2 3.60 4.61 -12.84
CA SER A 2 2.41 3.77 -12.97
C SER A 2 2.46 2.59 -11.99
N VAL A 3 1.32 1.98 -11.68
CA VAL A 3 1.22 0.81 -10.78
C VAL A 3 2.17 -0.33 -11.20
N ASP A 4 2.36 -0.53 -12.51
CA ASP A 4 3.27 -1.53 -13.09
C ASP A 4 4.75 -1.36 -12.66
N GLU A 5 5.22 -0.12 -12.58
CA GLU A 5 6.59 0.19 -12.13
C GLU A 5 6.80 -0.26 -10.68
N TYR A 6 5.80 -0.04 -9.83
CA TYR A 6 5.84 -0.42 -8.42
C TYR A 6 5.68 -1.93 -8.22
N LEU A 7 4.91 -2.61 -9.08
CA LEU A 7 4.74 -4.07 -9.03
C LEU A 7 6.07 -4.82 -9.22
N ASN A 8 7.03 -4.24 -9.96
CA ASN A 8 8.36 -4.80 -10.18
C ASN A 8 9.37 -4.51 -9.05
N LYS A 9 9.03 -3.64 -8.07
CA LYS A 9 9.93 -3.28 -6.97
C LYS A 9 9.88 -4.27 -5.82
N THR A 10 10.92 -4.31 -5.00
CA THR A 10 10.88 -5.09 -3.75
C THR A 10 9.98 -4.42 -2.70
N GLU A 11 9.48 -5.18 -1.72
CA GLU A 11 8.68 -4.60 -0.62
C GLU A 11 9.45 -3.52 0.13
N ASP A 12 10.74 -3.77 0.38
CA ASP A 12 11.67 -2.84 1.00
C ASP A 12 11.75 -1.50 0.24
N GLU A 13 11.88 -1.57 -1.08
CA GLU A 13 11.87 -0.37 -1.94
C GLU A 13 10.53 0.35 -1.90
N LEU A 14 9.41 -0.38 -1.89
CA LEU A 14 8.07 0.21 -1.82
C LEU A 14 7.87 0.96 -0.51
N TYR A 15 8.29 0.38 0.62
CA TYR A 15 8.26 1.05 1.92
C TYR A 15 9.17 2.28 1.94
N ALA A 16 10.37 2.19 1.38
CA ALA A 16 11.28 3.33 1.28
C ALA A 16 10.67 4.48 0.46
N LEU A 17 10.07 4.17 -0.69
CA LEU A 17 9.40 5.17 -1.54
C LEU A 17 8.19 5.79 -0.85
N LEU A 18 7.39 4.98 -0.14
CA LEU A 18 6.24 5.45 0.60
C LEU A 18 6.67 6.40 1.72
N GLY A 19 7.67 6.01 2.52
CA GLY A 19 8.20 6.86 3.57
C GLY A 19 8.84 8.13 3.04
N ALA A 20 9.60 8.07 1.94
CA ALA A 20 10.15 9.26 1.30
C ALA A 20 9.04 10.23 0.84
N SER A 21 7.95 9.69 0.27
CA SER A 21 6.79 10.49 -0.14
C SER A 21 6.03 11.11 1.04
N LEU A 22 5.99 10.43 2.19
CA LEU A 22 5.32 10.92 3.41
C LEU A 22 6.16 11.93 4.18
N LEU A 23 7.47 11.70 4.28
CA LEU A 23 8.41 12.61 4.92
C LEU A 23 8.57 13.91 4.11
N GLY A 24 8.37 13.82 2.79
CA GLY A 24 8.51 14.94 1.85
C GLY A 24 9.92 15.54 1.86
N ASP A 25 10.09 16.62 1.11
CA ASP A 25 11.31 17.46 1.13
C ASP A 25 11.46 18.24 2.45
N THR A 26 10.63 17.96 3.47
CA THR A 26 10.56 18.76 4.71
C THR A 26 11.62 18.38 5.74
N LEU A 27 12.37 17.31 5.52
CA LEU A 27 13.53 16.99 6.34
C LEU A 27 14.78 17.68 5.80
N GLY A 28 14.85 18.98 6.03
CA GLY A 28 16.13 19.68 6.03
C GLY A 28 17.12 18.93 6.94
N ALA A 29 18.18 18.39 6.34
CA ALA A 29 19.43 18.05 7.02
C ALA A 29 19.35 17.05 8.20
N ALA A 30 18.84 15.84 7.99
CA ALA A 30 19.20 14.70 8.86
C ALA A 30 20.08 13.71 8.09
N PRO A 31 21.18 13.22 8.70
CA PRO A 31 22.20 12.45 8.00
C PRO A 31 21.65 11.12 7.48
N SER A 32 21.82 10.93 6.17
CA SER A 32 22.00 9.69 5.38
C SER A 32 21.65 8.33 6.00
N ASP A 33 20.51 8.19 6.67
CA ASP A 33 20.00 6.88 7.08
C ASP A 33 19.02 6.38 6.01
N PRO A 34 19.46 5.50 5.10
CA PRO A 34 18.62 4.98 4.02
C PRO A 34 17.51 4.05 4.54
N ASP A 35 17.60 3.57 5.79
CA ASP A 35 16.62 2.68 6.41
C ASP A 35 15.46 3.47 7.06
N ARG A 36 15.69 4.73 7.45
CA ARG A 36 14.69 5.63 8.00
C ARG A 36 13.42 5.78 7.15
N PRO A 37 13.48 6.09 5.84
CA PRO A 37 12.27 6.19 5.03
C PRO A 37 11.54 4.84 4.94
N ARG A 38 12.27 3.73 4.84
CA ARG A 38 11.68 2.39 4.83
C ARG A 38 10.89 2.12 6.11
N ARG A 39 11.53 2.29 7.28
CA ARG A 39 10.89 2.09 8.58
C ARG A 39 9.66 2.97 8.75
N PHE A 40 9.76 4.25 8.38
CA PHE A 40 8.64 5.17 8.45
C PHE A 40 7.48 4.75 7.54
N GLY A 41 7.77 4.31 6.31
CA GLY A 41 6.76 3.81 5.38
C GLY A 41 6.06 2.55 5.90
N GLN A 42 6.81 1.65 6.51
CA GLN A 42 6.26 0.43 7.13
C GLN A 42 5.35 0.76 8.32
N GLU A 43 5.83 1.57 9.27
CA GLU A 43 5.08 2.01 10.45
C GLU A 43 3.80 2.75 10.06
N TRP A 44 3.91 3.65 9.07
CA TRP A 44 2.77 4.41 8.58
C TRP A 44 1.74 3.51 7.90
N LEU A 45 2.17 2.58 7.03
CA LEU A 45 1.24 1.65 6.39
C LEU A 45 0.51 0.84 7.45
N ASN A 46 1.24 0.34 8.45
CA ASN A 46 0.70 -0.43 9.55
C ASN A 46 -0.40 0.34 10.31
N GLY A 47 -0.14 1.60 10.66
CA GLY A 47 -1.13 2.49 11.26
C GLY A 47 -2.32 2.81 10.35
N GLN A 48 -2.19 2.67 9.03
CA GLN A 48 -3.28 2.86 8.07
C GLN A 48 -4.06 1.57 7.76
N LEU A 49 -3.58 0.38 8.14
CA LEU A 49 -4.22 -0.88 7.78
C LEU A 49 -5.69 -0.95 8.22
N ASP A 50 -6.02 -0.44 9.40
CA ASP A 50 -7.40 -0.42 9.89
C ASP A 50 -8.31 0.51 9.06
N ALA A 51 -7.82 1.72 8.77
CA ALA A 51 -8.53 2.68 7.92
C ALA A 51 -8.70 2.15 6.49
N LEU A 52 -7.66 1.51 5.95
CA LEU A 52 -7.67 0.85 4.64
C LEU A 52 -8.68 -0.30 4.66
N ARG A 53 -8.65 -1.17 5.67
CA ARG A 53 -9.61 -2.28 5.83
C ARG A 53 -11.04 -1.78 5.81
N SER A 54 -11.36 -0.72 6.55
CA SER A 54 -12.71 -0.13 6.57
C SER A 54 -13.17 0.34 5.19
N ARG A 55 -12.27 0.93 4.40
CA ARG A 55 -12.55 1.43 3.03
C ARG A 55 -12.61 0.34 1.97
N ILE A 56 -11.72 -0.65 2.09
CA ILE A 56 -11.47 -1.69 1.08
C ILE A 56 -12.46 -2.85 1.25
N CYS A 57 -12.63 -3.35 2.47
CA CYS A 57 -13.39 -4.59 2.72
C CYS A 57 -14.91 -4.41 2.61
N GLY A 58 -15.40 -3.17 2.74
CA GLY A 58 -16.78 -2.83 2.46
C GLY A 58 -17.09 -2.63 0.96
N HIS A 59 -16.07 -2.57 0.10
CA HIS A 59 -16.24 -2.14 -1.28
C HIS A 59 -16.75 -3.28 -2.17
N GLU A 60 -17.84 -3.04 -2.91
CA GLU A 60 -18.50 -4.03 -3.77
C GLU A 60 -17.56 -4.67 -4.80
N ARG A 61 -16.64 -3.86 -5.37
CA ARG A 61 -15.66 -4.33 -6.37
C ARG A 61 -14.66 -5.35 -5.83
N LEU A 62 -14.42 -5.36 -4.52
CA LEU A 62 -13.50 -6.28 -3.88
C LEU A 62 -14.20 -7.52 -3.32
N LYS A 63 -15.54 -7.56 -3.26
CA LYS A 63 -16.29 -8.76 -2.87
C LYS A 63 -16.03 -9.95 -3.79
N GLY A 64 -15.77 -9.72 -5.08
CA GLY A 64 -15.40 -10.77 -6.03
C GLY A 64 -13.92 -11.19 -5.97
N VAL A 65 -13.09 -10.38 -5.31
CA VAL A 65 -11.63 -10.54 -5.21
C VAL A 65 -11.25 -11.23 -3.90
N VAL A 66 -11.94 -10.89 -2.81
CA VAL A 66 -11.83 -11.51 -1.49
C VAL A 66 -12.38 -12.94 -1.55
N GLY A 67 -11.53 -13.90 -1.95
CA GLY A 67 -11.89 -15.32 -2.03
C GLY A 67 -11.31 -16.04 -3.25
N ALA A 68 -10.88 -15.30 -4.27
CA ALA A 68 -10.11 -15.87 -5.36
C ALA A 68 -8.67 -16.11 -4.86
N SER A 69 -8.38 -17.35 -4.43
CA SER A 69 -7.07 -17.79 -3.93
C SER A 69 -5.91 -17.63 -4.94
N SER A 70 -6.22 -17.15 -6.15
CA SER A 70 -5.29 -16.90 -7.25
C SER A 70 -5.61 -15.58 -7.96
N SER A 71 -6.26 -14.62 -7.28
CA SER A 71 -6.44 -13.27 -7.84
C SER A 71 -5.06 -12.69 -8.15
N ASP A 72 -4.85 -12.29 -9.40
CA ASP A 72 -3.61 -11.67 -9.83
C ASP A 72 -3.35 -10.42 -8.98
N ARG A 73 -2.24 -10.40 -8.25
CA ARG A 73 -1.78 -9.25 -7.44
C ARG A 73 -1.75 -7.95 -8.25
N VAL A 74 -1.58 -8.07 -9.56
CA VAL A 74 -1.67 -6.97 -10.52
C VAL A 74 -3.09 -6.40 -10.55
N ILE A 75 -4.10 -7.25 -10.78
CA ILE A 75 -5.52 -6.86 -10.83
C ILE A 75 -5.94 -6.25 -9.48
N ASP A 76 -5.51 -6.86 -8.38
CA ASP A 76 -5.79 -6.37 -7.03
C ASP A 76 -5.19 -4.96 -6.83
N ALA A 77 -3.95 -4.73 -7.25
CA ALA A 77 -3.30 -3.43 -7.14
C ALA A 77 -4.02 -2.35 -7.98
N TYR A 78 -4.46 -2.66 -9.20
CA TYR A 78 -5.24 -1.72 -10.01
C TYR A 78 -6.60 -1.40 -9.38
N ALA A 79 -7.31 -2.41 -8.88
CA ALA A 79 -8.59 -2.22 -8.21
C ALA A 79 -8.45 -1.37 -6.94
N LEU A 80 -7.42 -1.64 -6.12
CA LEU A 80 -7.10 -0.86 -4.93
C LEU A 80 -6.71 0.57 -5.29
N CYS A 81 -5.93 0.77 -6.35
CA CYS A 81 -5.53 2.12 -6.78
C CYS A 81 -6.74 2.96 -7.21
N ASP A 82 -7.72 2.36 -7.89
CA ASP A 82 -8.97 3.04 -8.25
C ASP A 82 -9.81 3.40 -7.01
N ILE A 83 -10.00 2.43 -6.10
CA ILE A 83 -10.76 2.63 -4.85
C ILE A 83 -10.12 3.72 -4.01
N LEU A 84 -8.81 3.62 -3.75
CA LEU A 84 -8.06 4.56 -2.93
C LEU A 84 -7.90 5.92 -3.60
N GLY A 85 -7.77 5.95 -4.93
CA GLY A 85 -7.68 7.19 -5.73
C GLY A 85 -8.94 8.04 -5.60
N ASN A 86 -10.11 7.41 -5.45
CA ASN A 86 -11.38 8.11 -5.24
C ASN A 86 -11.47 8.83 -3.88
N PHE A 87 -10.54 8.57 -2.94
CA PHE A 87 -10.50 9.23 -1.62
C PHE A 87 -9.63 10.51 -1.58
N GLY A 88 -9.13 10.99 -2.72
CA GLY A 88 -8.49 12.31 -2.80
C GLY A 88 -7.06 12.38 -2.25
N GLY A 89 -6.29 11.31 -2.40
CA GLY A 89 -4.88 11.24 -2.00
C GLY A 89 -3.91 11.63 -3.10
N ASP A 90 -2.63 11.73 -2.74
CA ASP A 90 -1.54 11.81 -3.70
C ASP A 90 -1.51 10.52 -4.56
N PRO A 91 -1.45 10.63 -5.90
CA PRO A 91 -1.55 9.48 -6.78
C PRO A 91 -0.37 8.52 -6.62
N THR A 92 0.83 9.02 -6.28
CA THR A 92 2.00 8.18 -6.02
C THR A 92 1.85 7.42 -4.72
N LYS A 93 1.44 8.07 -3.62
CA LYS A 93 1.15 7.38 -2.35
C LYS A 93 0.05 6.33 -2.54
N THR A 94 -0.98 6.67 -3.29
CA THR A 94 -2.10 5.77 -3.58
C THR A 94 -1.64 4.50 -4.30
N ALA A 95 -0.82 4.66 -5.34
CA ALA A 95 -0.27 3.52 -6.09
C ALA A 95 0.66 2.64 -5.22
N LEU A 96 1.52 3.26 -4.42
CA LEU A 96 2.42 2.54 -3.50
C LEU A 96 1.65 1.71 -2.47
N VAL A 97 0.66 2.32 -1.82
CA VAL A 97 -0.20 1.64 -0.84
C VAL A 97 -1.00 0.52 -1.51
N ALA A 98 -1.55 0.76 -2.69
CA ALA A 98 -2.31 -0.25 -3.44
C ALA A 98 -1.46 -1.49 -3.75
N VAL A 99 -0.22 -1.31 -4.21
CA VAL A 99 0.70 -2.43 -4.49
C VAL A 99 1.11 -3.17 -3.21
N LEU A 100 1.42 -2.44 -2.14
CA LEU A 100 1.77 -3.05 -0.85
C LEU A 100 0.61 -3.88 -0.29
N VAL A 101 -0.62 -3.35 -0.31
CA VAL A 101 -1.82 -4.07 0.14
C VAL A 101 -2.14 -5.26 -0.77
N ALA A 102 -1.97 -5.13 -2.09
CA ALA A 102 -2.14 -6.24 -3.01
C ALA A 102 -1.14 -7.38 -2.74
N ARG A 103 0.09 -7.06 -2.31
CA ARG A 103 1.10 -8.08 -1.92
C ARG A 103 0.76 -8.78 -0.63
N ILE A 104 0.27 -8.05 0.37
CA ILE A 104 -0.25 -8.62 1.63
C ILE A 104 -1.46 -9.52 1.33
N GLY A 105 -2.25 -9.13 0.34
CA GLY A 105 -3.46 -9.82 -0.11
C GLY A 105 -4.70 -9.21 0.54
N VAL A 106 -5.64 -8.78 -0.29
CA VAL A 106 -6.90 -8.17 0.19
C VAL A 106 -7.70 -9.16 1.03
N GLY A 107 -7.64 -10.45 0.70
CA GLY A 107 -8.25 -11.51 1.51
C GLY A 107 -7.69 -11.57 2.93
N ALA A 108 -6.37 -11.46 3.09
CA ALA A 108 -5.72 -11.48 4.41
C ALA A 108 -6.08 -10.22 5.22
N LEU A 109 -6.08 -9.05 4.57
CA LEU A 109 -6.48 -7.79 5.19
C LEU A 109 -7.95 -7.84 5.67
N CYS A 110 -8.86 -8.32 4.84
CA CYS A 110 -10.29 -8.31 5.13
C CYS A 110 -10.75 -9.43 6.07
N SER A 111 -10.04 -10.56 6.09
CA SER A 111 -10.32 -11.67 7.01
C SER A 111 -9.88 -11.38 8.45
N GLY A 112 -9.26 -10.22 8.71
CA GLY A 112 -8.71 -9.89 10.04
C GLY A 112 -7.49 -10.72 10.42
N HIS A 113 -6.97 -11.53 9.50
CA HIS A 113 -5.73 -12.27 9.61
C HIS A 113 -4.64 -11.42 8.98
N THR A 114 -4.37 -10.24 9.54
CA THR A 114 -3.20 -9.45 9.14
C THR A 114 -2.03 -9.93 10.00
N PRO A 115 -1.15 -10.82 9.50
CA PRO A 115 0.08 -11.13 10.20
C PRO A 115 0.94 -9.87 10.20
N LEU A 116 1.02 -9.23 11.36
CA LEU A 116 2.08 -8.29 11.69
C LEU A 116 3.39 -9.09 11.78
N PRO A 117 4.48 -8.69 11.11
CA PRO A 117 5.81 -9.19 11.44
C PRO A 117 6.23 -8.74 12.85
#